data_AF-A0A5S4G7Y1-F1
#
_entry.id   AF-A0A5S4G7Y1-F1
#
_cell.length_a   1.000
_cell.length_b   1.000
_cell.length_c   1.000
_cell.angle_alpha   90.00
_cell.angle_beta   90.00
_cell.angle_gamma   90.00
#
_symmetry.space_group_name_H-M   'P 1'
#
loop_
_entity.id
_entity.type
_entity.pdbx_description
1 polymer ?
#
loop_
_entity_poly.entity_id
_entity_poly.type
_entity_poly.pdbx_seq_one_letter_code
_entity_poly.pdbx_strand_id
1 'polypeptide(L)'
;MSLAIATSPAIKATLGTITLDAFNAPANSLLVLTWAGPWTQFTPTGGDLTWQSRKISTNRYAQIWTAPVPTAKNGLVIVLSGAEFEVMGGAKVWLVTGADNASPVGATGTSTSTANTLNATAYTTTRSGSLCFFAAYENTLNYPSPTLPTTTDVGEAYSLRAVYATNGGGVVGRKATPAAAAGQTVQFNADAAGTASASWEWAAAEILPLVDAGAPAPPTGLRVTQVTGTSFTVAWDAASDPSGIAGYGIYLDGVQVAGP
;
A
#
# COMPACT_ATOMS: atom_id res chain seq x y z
N MET A 1 -8.63 11.62 -10.31
CA MET A 1 -7.21 11.83 -9.96
C MET A 1 -6.41 10.57 -10.32
N SER A 2 -5.21 10.69 -10.87
CA SER A 2 -4.33 9.53 -11.11
C SER A 2 -3.61 9.14 -9.82
N LEU A 3 -3.42 7.84 -9.59
CA LEU A 3 -2.64 7.34 -8.45
C LEU A 3 -1.16 7.58 -8.70
N ALA A 4 -0.48 8.22 -7.74
CA ALA A 4 0.98 8.27 -7.72
C ALA A 4 1.51 7.36 -6.61
N ILE A 5 2.64 6.70 -6.89
CA ILE A 5 3.17 5.64 -6.04
C ILE A 5 4.64 5.91 -5.76
N ALA A 6 4.98 5.94 -4.47
CA ALA A 6 6.33 5.81 -3.98
C ALA A 6 6.41 4.58 -3.06
N THR A 7 7.60 4.20 -2.62
CA THR A 7 7.79 3.01 -1.77
C THR A 7 8.73 3.30 -0.64
N SER A 8 8.54 2.62 0.49
CA SER A 8 9.59 2.48 1.49
C SER A 8 10.82 1.81 0.87
N PRO A 9 12.00 1.93 1.50
CA PRO A 9 13.12 1.03 1.23
C PRO A 9 12.67 -0.44 1.33
N ALA A 10 13.28 -1.30 0.50
CA ALA A 10 12.97 -2.72 0.43
C ALA A 10 13.47 -3.44 1.69
N ILE A 11 12.67 -4.31 2.32
CA ILE A 11 13.09 -4.96 3.56
C ILE A 11 13.02 -6.47 3.58
N LYS A 12 14.12 -6.96 4.17
CA LYS A 12 14.70 -8.27 4.26
C LYS A 12 14.01 -9.14 5.32
N ALA A 13 13.60 -10.31 4.86
CA ALA A 13 13.66 -11.59 5.56
C ALA A 13 14.54 -11.60 6.83
N THR A 14 13.95 -11.37 7.99
CA THR A 14 14.63 -11.48 9.29
C THR A 14 13.73 -12.25 10.26
N LEU A 15 14.34 -12.98 11.19
CA LEU A 15 13.64 -13.63 12.31
C LEU A 15 13.31 -12.58 13.38
N GLY A 16 12.06 -12.54 13.86
CA GLY A 16 11.65 -11.68 14.96
C GLY A 16 11.02 -10.37 14.50
N THR A 17 11.23 -9.27 15.23
CA THR A 17 10.62 -7.97 14.87
C THR A 17 11.19 -7.46 13.55
N ILE A 18 10.31 -7.11 12.61
CA ILE A 18 10.71 -6.44 11.36
C ILE A 18 10.44 -4.94 11.53
N THR A 19 11.49 -4.14 11.48
CA THR A 19 11.41 -2.67 11.52
C THR A 19 11.76 -2.13 10.15
N LEU A 20 10.89 -1.27 9.60
CA LEU A 20 11.17 -0.63 8.33
C LEU A 20 12.12 0.56 8.47
N ASP A 21 12.95 0.80 7.45
CA ASP A 21 13.72 2.04 7.34
C ASP A 21 12.79 3.24 7.31
N ALA A 22 13.23 4.34 7.92
CA ALA A 22 12.42 5.54 8.02
C ALA A 22 12.13 6.14 6.62
N PHE A 23 10.88 6.53 6.39
CA PHE A 23 10.47 7.22 5.15
C PHE A 23 9.48 8.36 5.46
N ASN A 24 9.22 9.22 4.48
CA ASN A 24 8.27 10.32 4.62
C ASN A 24 6.99 10.02 3.83
N ALA A 25 5.84 10.31 4.43
CA ALA A 25 4.53 10.14 3.82
C ALA A 25 3.79 11.49 3.80
N PRO A 26 3.43 12.02 2.61
CA PRO A 26 2.58 13.20 2.50
C PRO A 26 1.23 13.01 3.17
N ALA A 27 0.59 14.12 3.55
CA ALA A 27 -0.80 14.12 3.99
C ALA A 27 -1.72 13.57 2.89
N ASN A 28 -2.84 12.98 3.29
CA ASN A 28 -3.86 12.38 2.42
C ASN A 28 -3.32 11.27 1.51
N SER A 29 -2.28 10.58 1.97
CA SER A 29 -1.80 9.35 1.34
C SER A 29 -2.38 8.12 2.03
N LEU A 30 -2.31 6.99 1.34
CA LEU A 30 -2.63 5.67 1.86
C LEU A 30 -1.35 4.83 1.84
N LEU A 31 -0.98 4.30 3.00
CA LEU A 31 0.04 3.27 3.06
C LEU A 31 -0.61 1.93 2.74
N VAL A 32 0.04 1.14 1.88
CA VAL A 32 -0.34 -0.25 1.59
C VAL A 32 0.84 -1.11 1.99
N LEU A 33 0.65 -1.99 2.97
CA LEU A 33 1.64 -3.00 3.34
C LEU A 33 1.28 -4.30 2.64
N THR A 34 2.20 -4.81 1.83
CA THR A 34 2.16 -6.17 1.29
C THR A 34 3.15 -7.03 2.05
N TRP A 35 2.70 -8.18 2.53
CA TRP A 35 3.53 -9.09 3.30
C TRP A 35 3.29 -10.53 2.84
N ALA A 36 4.36 -11.32 2.78
CA ALA A 36 4.29 -12.75 2.58
C ALA A 36 5.32 -13.48 3.45
N GLY A 37 5.00 -14.69 3.91
CA GLY A 37 5.86 -15.47 4.81
C GLY A 37 5.07 -16.55 5.56
N PRO A 38 5.71 -17.44 6.33
CA PRO A 38 4.99 -18.53 6.99
C PRO A 38 4.34 -18.12 8.34
N TRP A 39 3.08 -18.52 8.52
CA TRP A 39 2.38 -18.67 9.82
C TRP A 39 2.38 -17.44 10.74
N THR A 40 2.21 -16.25 10.18
CA THR A 40 2.54 -15.04 10.94
C THR A 40 1.30 -14.25 11.32
N GLN A 41 1.02 -14.17 12.61
CA GLN A 41 -0.01 -13.29 13.14
C GLN A 41 0.65 -12.03 13.70
N PHE A 42 0.48 -10.92 12.98
CA PHE A 42 0.91 -9.61 13.42
C PHE A 42 -0.18 -8.58 13.13
N THR A 43 -0.07 -7.43 13.76
CA THR A 43 -0.73 -6.21 13.33
C THR A 43 0.37 -5.17 13.14
N PRO A 44 0.47 -4.52 11.95
CA PRO A 44 1.46 -3.49 11.75
C PRO A 44 1.23 -2.34 12.72
N THR A 45 2.32 -1.77 13.21
CA THR A 45 2.30 -0.60 14.10
C THR A 45 3.26 0.46 13.58
N GLY A 46 3.20 1.65 14.18
CA GLY A 46 4.07 2.77 13.84
C GLY A 46 3.33 3.96 13.21
N GLY A 47 3.90 5.14 13.39
CA GLY A 47 3.40 6.39 12.81
C GLY A 47 2.18 7.03 13.45
N ASP A 48 1.69 6.50 14.58
CA ASP A 48 0.37 6.83 15.15
C ASP A 48 -0.75 6.65 14.12
N LEU A 49 -0.64 5.61 13.29
CA LEU A 49 -1.60 5.29 12.26
C LEU A 49 -2.41 4.04 12.65
N THR A 50 -3.68 4.03 12.26
CA THR A 50 -4.55 2.86 12.42
C THR A 50 -4.44 1.97 11.19
N TRP A 51 -3.84 0.79 11.37
CA TRP A 51 -3.73 -0.21 10.31
C TRP A 51 -4.98 -1.07 10.22
N GLN A 52 -5.46 -1.26 9.00
CA GLN A 52 -6.64 -2.06 8.68
C GLN A 52 -6.24 -3.26 7.82
N SER A 53 -6.62 -4.46 8.23
CA SER A 53 -6.44 -5.66 7.43
C SER A 53 -7.36 -5.62 6.21
N ARG A 54 -6.82 -5.87 5.03
CA ARG A 54 -7.60 -5.90 3.79
C ARG A 54 -7.82 -7.30 3.27
N LYS A 55 -6.74 -8.08 3.20
CA LYS A 55 -6.76 -9.48 2.80
C LYS A 55 -5.73 -10.23 3.61
N ILE A 56 -6.14 -11.36 4.17
CA ILE A 56 -5.30 -12.27 4.93
C ILE A 56 -5.67 -13.65 4.42
N SER A 57 -4.71 -14.35 3.83
CA SER A 57 -4.94 -15.70 3.32
C SER A 57 -5.22 -16.68 4.47
N THR A 58 -5.79 -17.84 4.17
CA THR A 58 -6.27 -18.81 5.18
C THR A 58 -5.21 -19.21 6.19
N ASN A 59 -3.98 -19.55 5.76
CA ASN A 59 -2.87 -19.87 6.65
C ASN A 59 -2.03 -18.65 7.00
N ARG A 60 -2.52 -17.45 6.66
CA ARG A 60 -1.87 -16.16 6.89
C ARG A 60 -0.50 -16.07 6.25
N TYR A 61 -0.32 -16.70 5.09
CA TYR A 61 0.93 -16.67 4.34
C TYR A 61 1.10 -15.47 3.44
N ALA A 62 -0.01 -14.81 3.10
CA ALA A 62 -0.03 -13.58 2.36
C ALA A 62 -1.03 -12.62 3.01
N GLN A 63 -0.59 -11.38 3.20
CA GLN A 63 -1.37 -10.36 3.90
C GLN A 63 -1.22 -9.01 3.24
N ILE A 64 -2.32 -8.28 3.17
CA ILE A 64 -2.38 -6.89 2.72
C ILE A 64 -3.06 -6.07 3.80
N TRP A 65 -2.39 -5.01 4.21
CA TRP A 65 -2.88 -4.05 5.19
C TRP A 65 -2.82 -2.64 4.61
N THR A 66 -3.64 -1.74 5.13
CA THR A 66 -3.53 -0.32 4.76
C THR A 66 -3.68 0.60 5.95
N ALA A 67 -3.08 1.78 5.89
CA ALA A 67 -3.25 2.83 6.88
C ALA A 67 -3.34 4.20 6.20
N PRO A 68 -4.44 4.95 6.38
CA PRO A 68 -4.53 6.33 5.93
C PRO A 68 -3.56 7.24 6.67
N VAL A 69 -2.98 8.21 5.96
CA VAL A 69 -2.06 9.23 6.50
C VAL A 69 -2.75 10.59 6.46
N PRO A 70 -3.55 10.96 7.48
CA PRO A 70 -4.34 12.19 7.44
C PRO A 70 -3.48 13.46 7.47
N THR A 71 -2.35 13.40 8.16
CA THR A 71 -1.37 14.49 8.24
C THR A 71 0.00 13.96 7.82
N ALA A 72 0.82 14.82 7.20
CA ALA A 72 2.13 14.41 6.73
C ALA A 72 2.99 13.87 7.89
N LYS A 73 3.66 12.74 7.65
CA LYS A 73 4.52 12.07 8.62
C LYS A 73 5.94 12.04 8.07
N ASN A 74 6.90 12.55 8.85
CA ASN A 74 8.33 12.48 8.53
C ASN A 74 9.01 11.46 9.43
N GLY A 75 9.99 10.72 8.89
CA GLY A 75 10.70 9.70 9.65
C GLY A 75 9.80 8.55 10.11
N LEU A 76 8.76 8.24 9.34
CA LEU A 76 7.82 7.18 9.63
C LEU A 76 8.53 5.82 9.60
N VAL A 77 8.40 5.08 10.70
CA VAL A 77 8.92 3.72 10.87
C VAL A 77 7.73 2.79 11.13
N ILE A 78 7.65 1.71 10.36
CA ILE A 78 6.63 0.67 10.54
C ILE A 78 7.27 -0.54 11.20
N VAL A 79 6.58 -1.10 12.19
CA VAL A 79 7.05 -2.25 12.96
C VAL A 79 6.05 -3.39 12.83
N LEU A 80 6.54 -4.56 12.44
CA LEU A 80 5.80 -5.80 12.41
C LEU A 80 6.29 -6.68 13.56
N SER A 81 5.42 -6.88 14.55
CA SER A 81 5.67 -7.74 15.70
C SER A 81 4.52 -8.72 15.86
N GLY A 82 4.83 -10.00 16.00
CA GLY A 82 3.85 -11.06 16.19
C GLY A 82 3.58 -11.36 17.66
N ALA A 83 2.43 -11.98 17.95
CA ALA A 83 2.03 -12.34 19.31
C ALA A 83 2.53 -13.74 19.75
N GLU A 84 2.74 -14.68 18.82
CA GLU A 84 2.93 -16.10 19.15
C GLU A 84 4.03 -16.80 18.32
N PHE A 85 4.49 -16.21 17.22
CA PHE A 85 5.56 -16.73 16.37
C PHE A 85 6.48 -15.60 15.90
N GLU A 86 7.76 -15.90 15.71
CA GLU A 86 8.72 -14.97 15.11
C GLU A 86 8.20 -14.51 13.75
N VAL A 87 8.18 -13.20 13.50
CA VAL A 87 7.81 -12.70 12.16
C VAL A 87 8.92 -13.10 11.21
N MET A 88 8.56 -13.82 10.15
CA MET A 88 9.47 -14.25 9.10
C MET A 88 8.79 -14.00 7.76
N GLY A 89 9.39 -13.19 6.90
CA GLY A 89 8.71 -12.80 5.68
C GLY A 89 9.40 -11.68 4.93
N GLY A 90 8.86 -11.39 3.75
CA GLY A 90 9.13 -10.16 3.02
C GLY A 90 7.98 -9.19 3.24
N ALA A 91 8.34 -7.94 3.50
CA ALA A 91 7.39 -6.85 3.70
C ALA A 91 7.77 -5.68 2.80
N LYS A 92 6.76 -5.02 2.22
CA LYS A 92 6.95 -3.77 1.50
C LYS A 92 5.80 -2.82 1.78
N VAL A 93 6.13 -1.56 2.06
CA VAL A 93 5.14 -0.49 2.20
C VAL A 93 5.17 0.38 0.96
N TRP A 94 4.00 0.56 0.39
CA TRP A 94 3.74 1.41 -0.75
C TRP A 94 3.02 2.66 -0.26
N LEU A 95 3.51 3.82 -0.67
CA LEU A 95 2.90 5.11 -0.44
C LEU A 95 2.05 5.46 -1.67
N VAL A 96 0.74 5.54 -1.50
CA VAL A 96 -0.19 5.82 -2.58
C VAL A 96 -0.90 7.14 -2.32
N THR A 97 -0.74 8.13 -3.19
CA THR A 97 -1.47 9.41 -3.08
C THR A 97 -2.67 9.43 -4.03
N GLY A 98 -3.73 10.15 -3.62
CA GLY A 98 -4.97 10.22 -4.40
C GLY A 98 -5.73 8.89 -4.40
N ALA A 99 -5.54 8.07 -3.38
CA ALA A 99 -6.27 6.82 -3.18
C ALA A 99 -7.54 7.06 -2.36
N ASP A 100 -8.57 6.26 -2.65
CA ASP A 100 -9.73 6.12 -1.78
C ASP A 100 -9.36 5.27 -0.55
N ASN A 101 -9.86 5.67 0.61
CA ASN A 101 -9.69 4.95 1.88
C ASN A 101 -10.77 3.89 2.12
N ALA A 102 -11.76 3.77 1.23
CA ALA A 102 -12.78 2.73 1.26
C ALA A 102 -12.17 1.32 1.25
N SER A 103 -12.90 0.36 1.83
CA SER A 103 -12.44 -1.03 1.92
C SER A 103 -12.26 -1.65 0.53
N PRO A 104 -11.02 -2.02 0.15
CA PRO A 104 -10.71 -2.54 -1.16
C PRO A 104 -11.31 -3.94 -1.38
N VAL A 105 -11.89 -4.14 -2.56
CA VAL A 105 -12.19 -5.48 -3.10
C VAL A 105 -10.88 -6.25 -3.29
N GLY A 106 -10.97 -7.57 -3.32
CA GLY A 106 -9.81 -8.42 -3.53
C GLY A 106 -10.10 -9.88 -3.19
N ALA A 107 -9.11 -10.73 -3.36
CA ALA A 107 -9.22 -12.15 -3.08
C ALA A 107 -7.97 -12.69 -2.39
N THR A 108 -8.14 -13.88 -1.84
CA THR A 108 -7.05 -14.74 -1.38
C THR A 108 -7.25 -16.09 -2.02
N GLY A 109 -6.17 -16.84 -2.20
CA GLY A 109 -6.28 -18.16 -2.78
C GLY A 109 -5.06 -19.03 -2.53
N THR A 110 -5.26 -20.31 -2.79
CA THR A 110 -4.19 -21.29 -2.91
C THR A 110 -4.14 -21.75 -4.36
N SER A 111 -2.95 -22.07 -4.85
CA SER A 111 -2.78 -22.56 -6.22
C SER A 111 -1.58 -23.50 -6.28
N THR A 112 -1.76 -24.65 -6.90
CA THR A 112 -0.67 -25.55 -7.26
C THR A 112 -0.35 -25.34 -8.73
N SER A 113 0.88 -24.91 -9.05
CA SER A 113 1.30 -24.82 -10.44
C SER A 113 2.24 -25.98 -10.78
N THR A 114 2.01 -26.60 -11.93
CA THR A 114 2.87 -27.64 -12.50
C THR A 114 4.05 -27.04 -13.28
N ALA A 115 4.01 -25.73 -13.55
CA ALA A 115 5.00 -24.99 -14.34
C ALA A 115 5.72 -23.90 -13.52
N ASN A 116 5.65 -23.97 -12.19
CA ASN A 116 6.21 -22.98 -11.27
C ASN A 116 5.57 -21.57 -11.31
N THR A 117 4.66 -21.33 -12.25
CA THR A 117 4.02 -20.03 -12.49
C THR A 117 2.66 -19.90 -11.78
N LEU A 118 2.45 -18.80 -11.08
CA LEU A 118 1.18 -18.37 -10.51
C LEU A 118 0.58 -17.33 -11.46
N ASN A 119 -0.63 -17.59 -11.97
CA ASN A 119 -1.41 -16.63 -12.75
C ASN A 119 -2.78 -16.48 -12.09
N ALA A 120 -2.81 -15.80 -10.95
CA ALA A 120 -3.97 -15.73 -10.10
C ALA A 120 -4.90 -14.58 -10.51
N THR A 121 -6.18 -14.90 -10.69
CA THR A 121 -7.23 -13.88 -10.81
C THR A 121 -7.45 -13.22 -9.44
N ALA A 122 -6.98 -11.99 -9.30
CA ALA A 122 -7.08 -11.21 -8.08
C ALA A 122 -8.52 -10.78 -7.79
N TYR A 123 -9.15 -10.13 -8.78
CA TYR A 123 -10.50 -9.58 -8.69
C TYR A 123 -10.94 -9.03 -10.06
N THR A 124 -12.21 -8.68 -10.18
CA THR A 124 -12.72 -7.83 -11.28
C THR A 124 -12.69 -6.37 -10.82
N THR A 125 -12.04 -5.49 -11.57
CA THR A 125 -11.89 -4.09 -11.17
C THR A 125 -13.25 -3.40 -11.07
N THR A 126 -13.46 -2.69 -9.97
CA THR A 126 -14.69 -1.93 -9.75
C THR A 126 -14.61 -0.53 -10.34
N ARG A 127 -13.40 -0.03 -10.58
CA ARG A 127 -13.17 1.32 -11.08
C ARG A 127 -11.90 1.46 -11.89
N SER A 128 -12.03 2.07 -13.06
CA SER A 128 -10.91 2.41 -13.94
C SER A 128 -9.82 3.19 -13.20
N GLY A 129 -8.57 2.79 -13.42
CA GLY A 129 -7.41 3.44 -12.82
C GLY A 129 -7.09 2.99 -11.39
N SER A 130 -7.72 1.93 -10.90
CA SER A 130 -7.33 1.27 -9.65
C SER A 130 -5.97 0.58 -9.77
N LEU A 131 -5.36 0.21 -8.65
CA LEU A 131 -4.10 -0.52 -8.62
C LEU A 131 -4.25 -1.83 -7.84
N CYS A 132 -3.73 -2.91 -8.40
CA CYS A 132 -3.63 -4.18 -7.69
C CYS A 132 -2.35 -4.20 -6.88
N PHE A 133 -2.47 -4.48 -5.59
CA PHE A 133 -1.37 -4.90 -4.74
C PHE A 133 -1.53 -6.38 -4.44
N PHE A 134 -0.41 -7.10 -4.38
CA PHE A 134 -0.43 -8.54 -4.14
C PHE A 134 0.73 -8.98 -3.25
N ALA A 135 0.54 -10.11 -2.62
CA ALA A 135 1.56 -10.86 -1.92
C ALA A 135 1.34 -12.34 -2.21
N ALA A 136 2.42 -13.07 -2.44
CA ALA A 136 2.38 -14.50 -2.71
C ALA A 136 3.57 -15.19 -2.06
N TYR A 137 3.29 -16.27 -1.34
CA TYR A 137 4.29 -17.12 -0.70
C TYR A 137 4.20 -18.52 -1.30
N GLU A 138 5.36 -19.08 -1.63
CA GLU A 138 5.50 -20.46 -2.05
C GLU A 138 6.03 -21.29 -0.87
N ASN A 139 5.40 -22.44 -0.59
CA ASN A 139 5.64 -23.22 0.64
C ASN A 139 6.14 -24.65 0.40
N THR A 140 6.49 -25.01 -0.83
CA THR A 140 6.99 -26.34 -1.22
C THR A 140 8.47 -26.36 -1.58
N LEU A 141 9.15 -25.20 -1.62
CA LEU A 141 10.58 -25.14 -1.92
C LEU A 141 11.42 -25.83 -0.83
N ASN A 142 12.31 -26.73 -1.25
CA ASN A 142 13.44 -27.14 -0.42
C ASN A 142 14.51 -26.03 -0.48
N TYR A 143 14.67 -25.25 0.61
CA TYR A 143 15.75 -24.24 0.74
C TYR A 143 16.99 -24.81 1.45
N PRO A 144 18.19 -24.30 1.13
CA PRO A 144 18.46 -23.10 0.30
C PRO A 144 18.33 -23.34 -1.22
N SER A 145 17.50 -22.54 -1.90
CA SER A 145 17.49 -22.40 -3.36
C SER A 145 18.42 -21.26 -3.78
N PRO A 146 19.30 -21.44 -4.77
CA PRO A 146 20.16 -20.38 -5.29
C PRO A 146 19.41 -19.34 -6.13
N THR A 147 18.16 -19.62 -6.51
CA THR A 147 17.29 -18.73 -7.28
C THR A 147 16.13 -18.22 -6.42
N LEU A 148 15.77 -16.95 -6.60
CA LEU A 148 14.61 -16.34 -5.97
C LEU A 148 13.38 -16.54 -6.85
N PRO A 149 12.17 -16.48 -6.27
CA PRO A 149 10.96 -16.21 -7.05
C PRO A 149 11.10 -14.93 -7.88
N THR A 150 10.29 -14.81 -8.93
CA THR A 150 10.24 -13.63 -9.80
C THR A 150 8.81 -13.19 -10.05
N THR A 151 8.64 -11.98 -10.56
CA THR A 151 7.38 -11.49 -11.11
C THR A 151 7.69 -10.54 -12.26
N THR A 152 6.82 -10.50 -13.26
CA THR A 152 6.90 -9.48 -14.32
C THR A 152 6.15 -8.20 -13.94
N ASP A 153 5.41 -8.24 -12.83
CA ASP A 153 4.82 -7.06 -12.22
C ASP A 153 5.87 -6.26 -11.41
N VAL A 154 5.49 -5.11 -10.85
CA VAL A 154 6.40 -4.30 -10.03
C VAL A 154 6.42 -4.86 -8.61
N GLY A 155 7.50 -5.50 -8.20
CA GLY A 155 7.59 -6.11 -6.89
C GLY A 155 9.01 -6.39 -6.43
N GLU A 156 9.12 -6.86 -5.18
CA GLU A 156 10.35 -7.40 -4.60
C GLU A 156 10.16 -8.89 -4.36
N ALA A 157 11.17 -9.67 -4.73
CA ALA A 157 11.24 -11.08 -4.40
C ALA A 157 12.22 -11.30 -3.24
N TYR A 158 11.96 -12.33 -2.45
CA TYR A 158 12.82 -12.72 -1.35
C TYR A 158 12.75 -14.23 -1.13
N SER A 159 13.77 -14.75 -0.43
CA SER A 159 13.84 -16.14 0.02
C SER A 159 13.99 -16.20 1.53
N LEU A 160 13.41 -17.23 2.13
CA LEU A 160 13.56 -17.54 3.54
C LEU A 160 14.22 -18.91 3.70
N ARG A 161 15.22 -18.98 4.57
CA ARG A 161 15.67 -20.24 5.18
C ARG A 161 15.17 -20.22 6.62
N ALA A 162 14.04 -20.86 6.88
CA ALA A 162 13.49 -20.91 8.22
C ALA A 162 14.17 -22.01 9.04
N VAL A 163 14.56 -21.68 10.30
CA VAL A 163 15.16 -22.64 11.25
C VAL A 163 14.09 -23.58 11.83
N TYR A 164 12.81 -23.17 11.80
CA TYR A 164 11.68 -23.88 12.44
C TYR A 164 10.42 -24.03 11.56
N ALA A 165 10.44 -23.68 10.26
CA ALA A 165 9.28 -23.75 9.37
C ALA A 165 9.67 -24.20 7.94
N THR A 166 8.66 -24.51 7.11
CA THR A 166 8.83 -24.82 5.70
C THR A 166 9.65 -23.72 5.02
N ASN A 167 10.82 -24.13 4.54
CA ASN A 167 11.60 -23.43 3.54
C ASN A 167 10.68 -22.85 2.44
N GLY A 168 10.94 -21.62 2.00
CA GLY A 168 10.06 -20.97 1.03
C GLY A 168 10.54 -19.61 0.60
N GLY A 169 9.89 -19.08 -0.43
CA GLY A 169 10.17 -17.76 -0.98
C GLY A 169 8.87 -17.07 -1.30
N GLY A 170 8.93 -15.76 -1.50
CA GLY A 170 7.75 -15.03 -1.89
C GLY A 170 8.05 -13.79 -2.72
N VAL A 171 6.96 -13.22 -3.21
CA VAL A 171 6.94 -11.98 -3.95
C VAL A 171 5.90 -11.08 -3.32
N VAL A 172 6.27 -9.82 -3.08
CA VAL A 172 5.36 -8.76 -2.68
C VAL A 172 5.41 -7.65 -3.70
N GLY A 173 4.26 -7.16 -4.16
CA GLY A 173 4.23 -6.37 -5.37
C GLY A 173 2.93 -5.65 -5.64
N ARG A 174 2.90 -5.04 -6.82
CA ARG A 174 1.74 -4.44 -7.43
C ARG A 174 1.79 -4.60 -8.93
N LYS A 175 0.63 -4.51 -9.56
CA LYS A 175 0.54 -4.36 -11.01
C LYS A 175 1.36 -3.16 -11.49
N ALA A 176 2.13 -3.33 -12.57
CA ALA A 176 2.96 -2.27 -13.14
C ALA A 176 2.10 -1.07 -13.61
N THR A 177 0.99 -1.38 -14.26
CA THR A 177 -0.01 -0.41 -14.72
C THR A 177 -1.25 -0.43 -13.81
N PRO A 178 -1.88 0.73 -13.56
CA PRO A 178 -3.24 0.77 -13.03
C PRO A 178 -4.13 -0.15 -13.86
N ALA A 179 -4.96 -0.94 -13.16
CA ALA A 179 -5.89 -1.86 -13.78
C ALA A 179 -6.75 -1.15 -14.82
N ALA A 180 -7.08 -1.93 -15.84
CA ALA A 180 -7.82 -1.51 -17.01
C ALA A 180 -9.27 -1.08 -16.66
N ALA A 181 -10.10 -0.82 -17.67
CA ALA A 181 -11.45 -0.27 -17.46
C ALA A 181 -12.27 -1.07 -16.42
N ALA A 182 -13.16 -0.37 -15.70
CA ALA A 182 -14.10 -1.01 -14.76
C ALA A 182 -14.79 -2.23 -15.41
N GLY A 183 -14.88 -3.34 -14.67
CA GLY A 183 -15.37 -4.62 -15.16
C GLY A 183 -14.31 -5.55 -15.75
N GLN A 184 -13.05 -5.14 -15.89
CA GLN A 184 -11.97 -6.03 -16.34
C GLN A 184 -11.42 -6.92 -15.23
N THR A 185 -11.10 -8.17 -15.58
CA THR A 185 -10.42 -9.09 -14.68
C THR A 185 -8.96 -8.73 -14.53
N VAL A 186 -8.49 -8.65 -13.29
CA VAL A 186 -7.11 -8.37 -12.94
C VAL A 186 -6.44 -9.64 -12.47
N GLN A 187 -5.37 -10.05 -13.17
CA GLN A 187 -4.55 -11.20 -12.78
C GLN A 187 -3.12 -10.78 -12.47
N PHE A 188 -2.52 -11.14 -11.35
CA PHE A 188 -1.08 -10.91 -11.13
C PHE A 188 -0.32 -12.20 -11.38
N ASN A 189 0.99 -12.08 -11.62
CA ASN A 189 1.85 -13.22 -11.82
C ASN A 189 3.05 -13.28 -10.89
N ALA A 190 3.44 -14.49 -10.54
CA ALA A 190 4.68 -14.78 -9.84
C ALA A 190 5.20 -16.14 -10.29
N ASP A 191 6.51 -16.30 -10.42
CA ASP A 191 7.14 -17.57 -10.73
C ASP A 191 8.01 -17.95 -9.55
N ALA A 192 7.98 -19.20 -9.08
CA ALA A 192 8.84 -19.56 -7.97
C ALA A 192 10.25 -19.83 -8.48
N ALA A 193 11.15 -20.17 -7.56
CA ALA A 193 12.50 -20.52 -7.93
C ALA A 193 12.54 -21.87 -8.70
N GLY A 194 13.27 -21.94 -9.82
CA GLY A 194 13.49 -23.19 -10.56
C GLY A 194 12.37 -23.58 -11.54
N THR A 195 12.14 -24.87 -11.75
CA THR A 195 11.18 -25.40 -12.75
C THR A 195 10.25 -26.48 -12.20
N ALA A 196 10.26 -26.71 -10.88
CA ALA A 196 9.44 -27.73 -10.23
C ALA A 196 8.02 -27.22 -9.95
N SER A 197 7.13 -28.13 -9.55
CA SER A 197 5.81 -27.75 -9.05
C SER A 197 5.93 -26.87 -7.81
N ALA A 198 5.05 -25.87 -7.72
CA ALA A 198 5.01 -24.93 -6.61
C ALA A 198 3.61 -24.82 -6.02
N SER A 199 3.53 -24.84 -4.70
CA SER A 199 2.32 -24.55 -3.93
C SER A 199 2.36 -23.12 -3.42
N TRP A 200 1.43 -22.33 -3.94
CA TRP A 200 1.29 -20.92 -3.62
C TRP A 200 0.12 -20.67 -2.69
N GLU A 201 0.33 -19.71 -1.80
CA GLU A 201 -0.73 -19.05 -1.09
C GLU A 201 -0.57 -17.53 -1.26
N TRP A 202 -1.67 -16.86 -1.60
CA TRP A 202 -1.60 -15.47 -2.05
C TRP A 202 -2.78 -14.64 -1.58
N ALA A 203 -2.56 -13.33 -1.59
CA ALA A 203 -3.55 -12.29 -1.32
C ALA A 203 -3.39 -11.15 -2.33
N ALA A 204 -4.49 -10.57 -2.78
CA ALA A 204 -4.50 -9.42 -3.67
C ALA A 204 -5.64 -8.47 -3.34
N ALA A 205 -5.40 -7.16 -3.46
CA ALA A 205 -6.37 -6.11 -3.14
C ALA A 205 -6.34 -4.96 -4.15
N GLU A 206 -7.51 -4.40 -4.41
CA GLU A 206 -7.75 -3.27 -5.31
C GLU A 206 -7.72 -1.94 -4.56
N ILE A 207 -6.70 -1.10 -4.79
CA ILE A 207 -6.69 0.28 -4.29
C ILE A 207 -7.28 1.20 -5.35
N LEU A 208 -8.38 1.86 -5.01
CA LEU A 208 -9.11 2.73 -5.93
C LEU A 208 -8.48 4.13 -5.96
N PRO A 209 -8.51 4.82 -7.12
CA PRO A 209 -8.29 6.26 -7.13
C PRO A 209 -9.40 6.95 -6.35
N LEU A 210 -9.12 8.09 -5.74
CA LEU A 210 -10.14 8.92 -5.12
C LEU A 210 -11.05 9.53 -6.20
N VAL A 211 -12.37 9.57 -5.96
CA VAL A 211 -13.27 10.41 -6.78
C VAL A 211 -13.20 11.82 -6.20
N ASP A 212 -13.02 12.81 -7.06
CA ASP A 212 -13.29 14.19 -6.65
C ASP A 212 -14.79 14.31 -6.35
N ALA A 213 -15.11 14.63 -5.09
CA ALA A 213 -16.48 14.71 -4.60
C ALA A 213 -17.15 16.07 -4.90
N GLY A 214 -16.45 17.01 -5.53
CA GLY A 214 -16.94 18.36 -5.83
C GLY A 214 -16.07 19.44 -5.17
N ALA A 215 -16.51 20.70 -5.29
CA ALA A 215 -15.74 21.83 -4.77
C ALA A 215 -15.50 21.73 -3.25
N PRO A 216 -14.35 22.21 -2.74
CA PRO A 216 -14.08 22.31 -1.32
C PRO A 216 -15.19 23.05 -0.57
N ALA A 217 -15.39 22.71 0.70
CA ALA A 217 -16.18 23.57 1.57
C ALA A 217 -15.52 24.96 1.67
N PRO A 218 -16.28 26.08 1.71
CA PRO A 218 -15.69 27.39 1.92
C PRO A 218 -14.86 27.42 3.22
N PRO A 219 -13.68 28.07 3.23
CA PRO A 219 -12.94 28.28 4.47
C PRO A 219 -13.78 29.12 5.45
N THR A 220 -13.64 28.84 6.74
CA THR A 220 -14.36 29.56 7.81
C THR A 220 -13.41 30.46 8.61
N GLY A 221 -13.92 31.26 9.54
CA GLY A 221 -13.06 31.99 10.49
C GLY A 221 -12.11 33.03 9.88
N LEU A 222 -12.47 33.59 8.70
CA LEU A 222 -11.70 34.65 8.07
C LEU A 222 -11.56 35.85 9.02
N ARG A 223 -10.32 36.24 9.29
CA ARG A 223 -9.98 37.32 10.22
C ARG A 223 -8.73 38.05 9.77
N VAL A 224 -8.65 39.33 10.10
CA VAL A 224 -7.44 40.13 9.93
C VAL A 224 -6.55 39.94 11.15
N THR A 225 -5.28 39.61 10.95
CA THR A 225 -4.30 39.41 12.02
C THR A 225 -3.36 40.59 12.18
N GLN A 226 -3.18 41.40 11.14
CA GLN A 226 -2.35 42.60 11.16
C GLN A 226 -2.84 43.62 10.14
N VAL A 227 -2.74 44.90 10.47
CA VAL A 227 -2.99 46.03 9.56
C VAL A 227 -1.82 46.99 9.65
N THR A 228 -1.34 47.44 8.50
CA THR A 228 -0.41 48.57 8.36
C THR A 228 -1.08 49.68 7.55
N GLY A 229 -0.39 50.79 7.29
CA GLY A 229 -0.96 51.87 6.48
C GLY A 229 -1.30 51.47 5.03
N THR A 230 -0.66 50.44 4.47
CA THR A 230 -0.82 50.05 3.05
C THR A 230 -1.00 48.55 2.84
N SER A 231 -1.06 47.75 3.91
CA SER A 231 -1.20 46.30 3.82
C SER A 231 -1.96 45.72 5.00
N PHE A 232 -2.50 44.52 4.83
CA PHE A 232 -3.07 43.73 5.91
C PHE A 232 -2.72 42.26 5.72
N THR A 233 -2.75 41.51 6.81
CA THR A 233 -2.60 40.05 6.81
C THR A 233 -3.91 39.43 7.25
N VAL A 234 -4.34 38.40 6.53
CA VAL A 234 -5.53 37.62 6.86
C VAL A 234 -5.16 36.18 7.22
N ALA A 235 -5.94 35.60 8.11
CA ALA A 235 -5.93 34.18 8.42
C ALA A 235 -7.36 33.64 8.35
N TRP A 236 -7.50 32.35 8.10
CA TRP A 236 -8.77 31.66 8.08
C TRP A 236 -8.57 30.24 8.63
N ASP A 237 -9.66 29.61 9.00
CA ASP A 237 -9.69 28.19 9.32
C ASP A 237 -9.74 27.43 7.99
N ALA A 238 -8.87 26.42 7.87
CA ALA A 238 -8.71 25.69 6.62
C ALA A 238 -10.02 25.02 6.20
N ALA A 239 -10.39 25.22 4.94
CA ALA A 239 -11.43 24.45 4.27
C ALA A 239 -11.15 22.94 4.35
N SER A 240 -12.20 22.14 4.17
CA SER A 240 -12.10 20.69 4.01
C SER A 240 -12.54 20.27 2.62
N ASP A 241 -11.74 19.39 2.01
CA ASP A 241 -12.08 18.66 0.79
C ASP A 241 -11.41 17.29 0.90
N PRO A 242 -12.17 16.18 0.87
CA PRO A 242 -11.60 14.83 0.84
C PRO A 242 -10.61 14.61 -0.31
N SER A 243 -10.84 15.30 -1.43
CA SER A 243 -10.05 15.27 -2.67
C SER A 243 -8.76 16.09 -2.59
N GLY A 244 -8.61 16.88 -1.53
CA GLY A 244 -7.52 17.83 -1.34
C GLY A 244 -7.86 19.22 -1.85
N ILE A 245 -7.12 20.22 -1.36
CA ILE A 245 -7.30 21.63 -1.72
C ILE A 245 -6.05 22.09 -2.47
N ALA A 246 -6.24 22.63 -3.68
CA ALA A 246 -5.15 23.10 -4.52
C ALA A 246 -4.53 24.43 -4.01
N GLY A 247 -5.34 25.27 -3.36
CA GLY A 247 -4.90 26.53 -2.75
C GLY A 247 -6.06 27.45 -2.41
N TYR A 248 -5.74 28.68 -2.01
CA TYR A 248 -6.72 29.72 -1.65
C TYR A 248 -6.50 30.96 -2.52
N GLY A 249 -7.58 31.50 -3.08
CA GLY A 249 -7.60 32.81 -3.72
C GLY A 249 -8.13 33.87 -2.76
N ILE A 250 -7.44 35.01 -2.68
CA ILE A 250 -7.88 36.18 -1.91
C ILE A 250 -8.46 37.20 -2.88
N TYR A 251 -9.67 37.67 -2.61
CA TYR A 251 -10.38 38.64 -3.44
C TYR A 251 -10.68 39.90 -2.63
N LEU A 252 -10.42 41.07 -3.22
CA LEU A 252 -10.80 42.38 -2.71
C LEU A 252 -11.72 43.04 -3.73
N ASP A 253 -12.93 43.40 -3.31
CA ASP A 253 -13.97 43.99 -4.18
C ASP A 253 -14.24 43.17 -5.46
N GLY A 254 -14.18 41.84 -5.34
CA GLY A 254 -14.39 40.90 -6.46
C GLY A 254 -13.17 40.69 -7.36
N VAL A 255 -12.05 41.38 -7.12
CA VAL A 255 -10.79 41.21 -7.87
C VAL A 255 -9.83 40.33 -7.09
N GLN A 256 -9.25 39.31 -7.73
CA GLN A 256 -8.24 38.47 -7.09
C GLN A 256 -6.96 39.27 -6.84
N VAL A 257 -6.52 39.32 -5.59
CA VAL A 257 -5.31 40.06 -5.15
C VAL A 257 -4.18 39.12 -4.71
N ALA A 258 -4.47 37.85 -4.41
CA ALA A 258 -3.47 36.82 -4.14
C ALA A 258 -4.02 35.41 -4.42
N GLY A 259 -3.12 34.46 -4.63
CA GLY A 259 -3.42 33.04 -4.85
C GLY A 259 -2.37 32.37 -5.73
N PRO A 260 -2.40 31.03 -5.84
CA PRO A 260 -1.60 30.30 -6.83
C PRO A 260 -2.02 30.61 -8.27
#